data_AF-A0A8S2IQ26-F1
#
_entry.id   AF-A0A8S2IQ26-F1
#
_cell.length_a   1.000
_cell.length_b   1.000
_cell.length_c   1.000
_cell.angle_alpha   90.00
_cell.angle_beta   90.00
_cell.angle_gamma   90.00
#
_symmetry.space_group_name_H-M   'P 1'
#
loop_
_entity.id
_entity.type
_entity.pdbx_description
1 polymer ?
#
loop_
_entity_poly.entity_id
_entity_poly.type
_entity_poly.pdbx_seq_one_letter_code
_entity_poly.pdbx_strand_id
1 'polypeptide(L)'
;MIQRLCIILILLILKKTVQSYFEGTQLLSDIKFDQGFDVIPACLSDPTECSAEPHYRLFNPFSTVSNGSASWEIVQWASRSNLSSQGTLMNDSISKGIQWATSDKSVILFQDGRMQLAMNAYHEYGGQYKAPNAPWVHLLMQQTIGRTHHSLPLSEVTELHWDLDVHLLYMDRHIQS
;
A
#
# COMPACT_ATOMS: atom_id res chain seq x y z
N MET A 1 -3.56 23.64 -22.44
CA MET A 1 -2.51 23.06 -21.58
C MET A 1 -3.19 22.58 -20.31
N ILE A 2 -3.65 21.32 -20.29
CA ILE A 2 -4.51 20.80 -19.20
C ILE A 2 -3.60 20.18 -18.15
N GLN A 3 -3.41 20.94 -17.07
CA GLN A 3 -2.82 20.53 -15.81
C GLN A 3 -3.66 19.38 -15.24
N ARG A 4 -3.19 18.13 -15.39
CA ARG A 4 -3.86 16.98 -14.80
C ARG A 4 -3.36 16.79 -13.38
N LEU A 5 -4.19 17.29 -12.47
CA LEU A 5 -4.27 16.96 -11.05
C LEU A 5 -3.91 15.48 -10.81
N CYS A 6 -2.92 15.21 -9.97
CA CYS A 6 -2.95 14.01 -9.14
C CYS A 6 -4.16 14.17 -8.21
N ILE A 7 -5.25 13.46 -8.51
CA ILE A 7 -6.36 13.32 -7.56
C ILE A 7 -5.88 12.35 -6.49
N ILE A 8 -5.21 12.87 -5.46
CA ILE A 8 -5.38 12.31 -4.12
C ILE A 8 -6.67 12.95 -3.63
N LEU A 9 -7.78 12.20 -3.74
CA LEU A 9 -9.05 12.62 -3.16
C LEU A 9 -8.95 12.44 -1.64
N ILE A 10 -8.43 13.44 -0.93
CA ILE A 10 -8.57 13.56 0.52
C ILE A 10 -9.21 14.91 0.79
N LEU A 11 -10.50 14.88 1.14
CA LEU A 11 -11.26 16.06 1.51
C LEU A 11 -11.56 16.02 3.02
N LEU A 12 -10.65 16.68 3.75
CA LEU A 12 -10.81 17.59 4.88
C LEU A 12 -11.76 17.23 6.06
N ILE A 13 -11.10 16.86 7.17
CA ILE A 13 -11.19 17.39 8.54
C ILE A 13 -12.35 18.37 8.84
N LEU A 14 -13.20 18.05 9.84
CA LEU A 14 -13.29 18.82 11.10
C LEU A 14 -14.28 18.27 12.14
N LYS A 15 -13.74 18.25 13.37
CA LYS A 15 -14.37 18.42 14.70
C LYS A 15 -15.10 17.22 15.30
N LYS A 16 -14.44 16.68 16.34
CA LYS A 16 -14.98 16.33 17.66
C LYS A 16 -16.52 16.30 17.72
N THR A 17 -17.13 15.20 17.31
CA THR A 17 -18.54 14.95 17.58
C THR A 17 -18.68 13.49 17.94
N VAL A 18 -19.07 13.28 19.20
CA VAL A 18 -19.77 12.13 19.78
C VAL A 18 -19.31 10.77 19.28
N GLN A 19 -18.68 10.02 20.19
CA GLN A 19 -18.44 8.58 20.08
C GLN A 19 -19.81 7.87 20.05
N SER A 20 -20.46 7.95 18.89
CA SER A 20 -21.58 7.10 18.53
C SER A 20 -21.00 5.71 18.39
N TYR A 21 -21.47 4.79 19.23
CA TYR A 21 -21.33 3.36 18.96
C TYR A 21 -22.14 3.08 17.70
N PHE A 22 -21.52 3.24 16.52
CA PHE A 22 -22.07 2.68 15.30
C PHE A 22 -21.94 1.15 15.42
N GLU A 23 -23.07 0.46 15.52
CA GLU A 23 -23.12 -0.97 15.24
C GLU A 23 -22.89 -1.16 13.74
N GLY A 24 -21.64 -1.40 13.37
CA GLY A 24 -21.21 -1.58 11.98
C GLY A 24 -20.41 -2.86 11.80
N THR A 25 -20.43 -3.41 10.58
CA THR A 25 -19.59 -4.55 10.22
C THR A 25 -18.20 -4.07 9.82
N GLN A 26 -17.16 -4.57 10.50
CA GLN A 26 -15.78 -4.33 10.13
C GLN A 26 -15.48 -5.01 8.79
N LEU A 27 -15.21 -4.21 7.75
CA LEU A 27 -14.94 -4.72 6.39
C LEU A 27 -13.47 -5.05 6.16
N LEU A 28 -12.54 -4.34 6.82
CA LEU A 28 -11.11 -4.65 6.71
C LEU A 28 -10.77 -5.80 7.65
N SER A 29 -10.24 -6.85 7.07
CA SER A 29 -9.58 -7.94 7.76
C SER A 29 -8.12 -7.60 8.08
N ASP A 30 -7.61 -8.20 9.15
CA ASP A 30 -6.20 -8.08 9.54
C ASP A 30 -5.66 -6.64 9.57
N ILE A 31 -6.29 -5.77 10.37
CA ILE A 31 -5.93 -4.34 10.48
C ILE A 31 -4.46 -4.15 10.93
N LYS A 32 -3.89 -5.16 11.60
CA LYS A 32 -2.52 -5.12 12.14
C LYS A 32 -1.47 -5.74 11.21
N PHE A 33 -1.89 -6.24 10.05
CA PHE A 33 -1.02 -6.93 9.11
C PHE A 33 -0.33 -8.14 9.76
N ASP A 34 -1.02 -8.84 10.65
CA ASP A 34 -0.53 -10.02 11.37
C ASP A 34 -0.09 -11.12 10.40
N GLN A 35 -0.72 -11.22 9.23
CA GLN A 35 -0.34 -12.18 8.20
C GLN A 35 0.70 -11.63 7.21
N GLY A 36 1.01 -10.34 7.28
CA GLY A 36 1.82 -9.64 6.30
C GLY A 36 1.09 -9.43 4.98
N PHE A 37 1.79 -9.61 3.86
CA PHE A 37 1.30 -9.23 2.54
C PHE A 37 1.53 -10.33 1.49
N ASP A 38 0.54 -10.51 0.62
CA ASP A 38 0.76 -11.06 -0.72
C ASP A 38 1.30 -9.95 -1.63
N VAL A 39 2.23 -10.27 -2.52
CA VAL A 39 2.80 -9.29 -3.43
C VAL A 39 2.56 -9.72 -4.85
N ILE A 40 1.86 -8.86 -5.59
CA ILE A 40 1.73 -8.97 -7.03
C ILE A 40 3.08 -8.57 -7.65
N PRO A 41 3.70 -9.44 -8.47
CA PRO A 41 4.96 -9.12 -9.10
C PRO A 41 4.90 -7.84 -9.92
N ALA A 42 6.03 -7.15 -9.98
CA ALA A 42 6.22 -5.96 -10.78
C ALA A 42 6.16 -6.26 -12.26
N CYS A 43 5.60 -5.30 -12.99
CA CYS A 43 5.38 -5.37 -14.42
C CYS A 43 5.46 -3.97 -15.02
N LEU A 44 5.97 -3.90 -16.25
CA LEU A 44 6.14 -2.64 -16.97
C LEU A 44 4.85 -2.16 -17.66
N SER A 45 3.85 -3.03 -17.77
CA SER A 45 2.62 -2.88 -18.56
C SER A 45 1.37 -3.04 -17.69
N ASP A 46 0.23 -3.38 -18.31
CA ASP A 46 -1.11 -3.42 -17.72
C ASP A 46 -1.17 -4.26 -16.42
N PRO A 47 -1.76 -3.75 -15.33
CA PRO A 47 -2.00 -4.47 -14.07
C PRO A 47 -2.53 -5.91 -14.21
N THR A 48 -3.35 -6.15 -15.23
CA THR A 48 -4.00 -7.45 -15.47
C THR A 48 -3.01 -8.53 -15.86
N GLU A 49 -1.93 -8.19 -16.58
CA GLU A 49 -0.89 -9.16 -16.97
C GLU A 49 -0.12 -9.67 -15.75
N CYS A 50 0.12 -8.79 -14.78
CA CYS A 50 0.94 -9.07 -13.58
C CYS A 50 0.18 -9.88 -12.53
N SER A 51 -1.15 -9.77 -12.52
CA SER A 51 -2.02 -10.55 -11.63
C SER A 51 -2.06 -12.05 -11.94
N ALA A 52 -1.54 -12.47 -13.11
CA ALA A 52 -1.45 -13.86 -13.50
C ALA A 52 -0.15 -14.55 -13.05
N GLU A 53 0.87 -13.77 -12.69
CA GLU A 53 2.16 -14.29 -12.22
C GLU A 53 2.08 -14.77 -10.76
N PRO A 54 2.91 -15.74 -10.33
CA PRO A 54 2.88 -16.22 -8.96
C PRO A 54 3.18 -15.11 -7.95
N HIS A 55 2.24 -14.86 -7.04
CA HIS A 55 2.45 -13.92 -5.94
C HIS A 55 3.51 -14.45 -4.97
N TYR A 56 4.25 -13.54 -4.34
CA TYR A 56 5.20 -13.88 -3.27
C TYR A 56 4.83 -13.20 -1.95
N ARG A 57 5.44 -13.65 -0.86
CA ARG A 57 5.04 -13.30 0.51
C ARG A 57 6.02 -12.37 1.20
N LEU A 58 5.50 -11.35 1.87
CA LEU A 58 6.21 -10.53 2.86
C LEU A 58 5.60 -10.80 4.22
N PHE A 59 6.27 -11.59 5.06
CA PHE A 59 5.75 -11.98 6.37
C PHE A 59 5.97 -10.89 7.42
N ASN A 60 4.98 -10.64 8.27
CA ASN A 60 5.18 -9.80 9.44
C ASN A 60 5.95 -10.60 10.52
N PRO A 61 7.23 -10.30 10.80
CA PRO A 61 8.02 -11.06 11.76
C PRO A 61 7.67 -10.72 13.22
N PHE A 62 6.83 -9.69 13.44
CA PHE A 62 6.40 -9.25 14.76
C PHE A 62 5.07 -9.88 15.18
N SER A 63 4.40 -10.59 14.27
CA SER A 63 3.16 -11.29 14.53
C SER A 63 3.41 -12.58 15.32
N THR A 64 2.51 -12.88 16.26
CA THR A 64 2.46 -14.17 16.96
C THR A 64 1.42 -15.12 16.35
N VAL A 65 0.67 -14.66 15.35
CA VAL A 65 -0.33 -15.47 14.65
C VAL A 65 0.39 -16.42 13.69
N SER A 66 -0.10 -17.65 13.59
CA SER A 66 0.41 -18.61 12.61
C SER A 66 0.29 -18.06 11.19
N ASN A 67 1.34 -18.26 10.39
CA ASN A 67 1.35 -17.88 8.97
C ASN A 67 0.18 -18.56 8.22
N GLY A 68 -0.70 -17.75 7.67
CA GLY A 68 -1.82 -18.11 6.80
C GLY A 68 -1.85 -17.19 5.57
N SER A 69 -2.97 -17.15 4.86
CA SER A 69 -3.14 -16.23 3.72
C SER A 69 -3.19 -14.78 4.20
N ALA A 70 -2.43 -13.87 3.58
CA ALA A 70 -2.66 -12.44 3.83
C ALA A 70 -3.97 -12.02 3.21
N SER A 71 -4.62 -11.09 3.89
CA SER A 71 -5.76 -10.38 3.30
C SER A 71 -5.30 -9.15 2.52
N TRP A 72 -4.10 -8.65 2.82
CA TRP A 72 -3.51 -7.48 2.18
C TRP A 72 -2.60 -7.87 1.03
N GLU A 73 -2.67 -7.08 -0.02
CA GLU A 73 -1.85 -7.20 -1.22
C GLU A 73 -1.02 -5.94 -1.42
N ILE A 74 0.25 -6.11 -1.76
CA ILE A 74 1.12 -5.06 -2.29
C ILE A 74 1.19 -5.21 -3.79
N VAL A 75 1.01 -4.09 -4.47
CA VAL A 75 0.90 -4.06 -5.92
C VAL A 75 1.93 -3.11 -6.51
N GLN A 76 2.67 -3.59 -7.51
CA GLN A 76 3.85 -2.93 -8.08
C GLN A 76 3.62 -2.56 -9.56
N TRP A 77 2.73 -1.60 -9.81
CA TRP A 77 2.30 -1.26 -11.17
C TRP A 77 3.31 -0.41 -11.93
N ALA A 78 3.44 -0.70 -13.22
CA ALA A 78 4.38 -0.04 -14.13
C ALA A 78 5.81 0.01 -13.59
N SER A 79 6.14 -0.93 -12.70
CA SER A 79 7.40 -0.97 -11.99
C SER A 79 8.37 -1.93 -12.68
N ARG A 80 9.65 -1.55 -12.69
CA ARG A 80 10.71 -2.31 -13.35
C ARG A 80 11.38 -3.37 -12.48
N SER A 81 11.12 -3.37 -11.17
CA SER A 81 11.79 -4.27 -10.23
C SER A 81 10.79 -4.82 -9.21
N ASN A 82 11.04 -6.02 -8.71
CA ASN A 82 10.29 -6.58 -7.59
C ASN A 82 10.88 -6.11 -6.26
N LEU A 83 10.04 -5.85 -5.26
CA LEU A 83 10.48 -5.75 -3.86
C LEU A 83 11.22 -7.03 -3.48
N SER A 84 12.32 -6.88 -2.73
CA SER A 84 13.00 -8.03 -2.12
C SER A 84 12.03 -8.82 -1.23
N SER A 85 12.03 -10.15 -1.36
CA SER A 85 11.32 -11.02 -0.40
C SER A 85 12.07 -11.16 0.93
N GLN A 86 13.37 -10.83 0.94
CA GLN A 86 14.19 -10.81 2.14
C GLN A 86 14.06 -9.45 2.82
N GLY A 87 13.50 -9.45 4.03
CA GLY A 87 13.35 -8.25 4.85
C GLY A 87 14.61 -7.98 5.69
N THR A 88 14.91 -6.70 5.88
CA THR A 88 15.98 -6.22 6.77
C THR A 88 15.35 -5.56 7.99
N LEU A 89 15.76 -5.96 9.20
CA LEU A 89 15.30 -5.30 10.42
C LEU A 89 15.86 -3.88 10.50
N MET A 90 15.01 -2.94 10.90
CA MET A 90 15.36 -1.54 11.09
C MET A 90 14.73 -0.98 12.36
N ASN A 91 15.15 0.22 12.76
CA ASN A 91 14.63 0.93 13.91
C ASN A 91 14.61 2.43 13.60
N ASP A 92 13.47 3.09 13.74
CA ASP A 92 13.29 4.53 13.48
C ASP A 92 13.40 5.39 14.76
N SER A 93 13.98 4.83 15.83
CA SER A 93 14.04 5.36 17.21
C SER A 93 12.73 5.30 18.00
N ILE A 94 11.59 5.07 17.34
CA ILE A 94 10.26 4.95 17.97
C ILE A 94 9.87 3.48 18.05
N SER A 95 10.07 2.74 16.96
CA SER A 95 9.65 1.34 16.82
C SER A 95 10.61 0.54 15.95
N LYS A 96 10.61 -0.77 16.18
CA LYS A 96 11.28 -1.72 15.28
C LYS A 96 10.43 -1.89 14.02
N GLY A 97 11.09 -2.04 12.88
CA GLY A 97 10.44 -2.31 11.61
C GLY A 97 11.14 -3.39 10.82
N ILE A 98 10.43 -3.95 9.85
CA ILE A 98 10.98 -4.82 8.82
C ILE A 98 10.86 -4.09 7.49
N GLN A 99 11.97 -4.00 6.75
CA GLN A 99 12.05 -3.33 5.46
C GLN A 99 12.29 -4.32 4.34
N TRP A 100 11.44 -4.25 3.31
CA TRP A 100 11.67 -4.89 2.02
C TRP A 100 11.97 -3.81 1.00
N ALA A 101 13.15 -3.84 0.40
CA ALA A 101 13.61 -2.74 -0.45
C ALA A 101 14.45 -3.20 -1.64
N THR A 102 14.47 -2.33 -2.65
CA THR A 102 15.44 -2.28 -3.74
C THR A 102 15.99 -0.85 -3.84
N SER A 103 16.81 -0.57 -4.86
CA SER A 103 17.19 0.80 -5.22
C SER A 103 16.01 1.68 -5.66
N ASP A 104 14.88 1.06 -6.01
CA ASP A 104 13.79 1.72 -6.71
C ASP A 104 12.60 1.98 -5.78
N LYS A 105 12.41 1.15 -4.75
CA LYS A 105 11.28 1.26 -3.82
C LYS A 105 11.52 0.52 -2.51
N SER A 106 10.71 0.84 -1.52
CA SER A 106 10.68 0.12 -0.26
C SER A 106 9.30 0.09 0.38
N VAL A 107 9.07 -0.98 1.14
CA VAL A 107 7.96 -1.14 2.07
C VAL A 107 8.55 -1.37 3.45
N ILE A 108 8.07 -0.63 4.44
CA ILE A 108 8.43 -0.82 5.84
C ILE A 108 7.16 -1.07 6.62
N LEU A 109 7.14 -2.15 7.40
CA LEU A 109 6.12 -2.43 8.41
C LEU A 109 6.75 -2.27 9.79
N PHE A 110 6.19 -1.39 10.61
CA PHE A 110 6.62 -1.20 12.00
C PHE A 110 5.80 -2.06 12.95
N GLN A 111 6.42 -2.45 14.07
CA GLN A 111 5.78 -3.27 15.11
C GLN A 111 4.56 -2.57 15.76
N ASP A 112 4.48 -1.24 15.67
CA ASP A 112 3.36 -0.45 16.16
C ASP A 112 2.19 -0.36 15.16
N GLY A 113 2.27 -1.05 14.02
CA GLY A 113 1.25 -1.08 12.98
C GLY A 113 1.39 0.05 11.95
N ARG A 114 2.34 0.96 12.10
CA ARG A 114 2.63 1.95 11.05
C ARG A 114 3.22 1.25 9.83
N MET A 115 2.92 1.81 8.66
CA MET A 115 3.49 1.35 7.40
C MET A 115 4.04 2.54 6.62
N GLN A 116 5.16 2.32 5.93
CA GLN A 116 5.73 3.30 5.01
C GLN A 116 5.91 2.66 3.63
N LEU A 117 5.46 3.40 2.62
CA LEU A 117 5.67 3.10 1.21
C LEU A 117 6.57 4.19 0.64
N ALA A 118 7.64 3.79 -0.04
CA ALA A 118 8.52 4.72 -0.71
C ALA A 118 8.86 4.22 -2.11
N MET A 119 9.00 5.16 -3.04
CA MET A 119 9.30 4.88 -4.44
C MET A 119 10.18 5.98 -5.00
N ASN A 120 11.21 5.57 -5.73
CA ASN A 120 12.10 6.42 -6.49
C ASN A 120 11.71 6.38 -7.96
N ALA A 121 10.84 7.30 -8.36
CA ALA A 121 10.34 7.37 -9.73
C ALA A 121 11.47 7.57 -10.76
N TYR A 122 12.54 8.30 -10.42
CA TYR A 122 13.68 8.50 -11.33
C TYR A 122 14.37 7.18 -11.64
N HIS A 123 14.63 6.33 -10.64
CA HIS A 123 15.20 5.00 -10.86
C HIS A 123 14.23 4.05 -11.58
N GLU A 124 12.95 4.08 -11.22
CA GLU A 124 11.90 3.30 -11.88
C GLU A 124 11.80 3.62 -13.39
N TYR A 125 12.05 4.87 -13.80
CA TYR A 125 12.14 5.27 -15.22
C TYR A 125 13.55 5.20 -15.81
N GLY A 126 14.48 4.47 -15.18
CA GLY A 126 15.81 4.24 -15.74
C GLY A 126 16.74 5.46 -15.72
N GLY A 127 16.55 6.36 -14.76
CA GLY A 127 17.30 7.60 -14.67
C GLY A 127 16.85 8.66 -15.67
N GLN A 128 15.58 8.60 -16.08
CA GLN A 128 15.00 9.55 -17.02
C GLN A 128 13.67 10.10 -16.49
N TYR A 129 13.26 11.23 -17.05
CA TYR A 129 11.91 11.72 -16.85
C TYR A 129 10.90 10.78 -17.52
N LYS A 130 9.74 10.61 -16.90
CA LYS A 130 8.62 9.85 -17.48
C LYS A 130 8.27 10.40 -18.86
N ALA A 131 8.33 9.55 -19.90
CA ALA A 131 7.84 9.92 -21.22
C ALA A 131 6.35 10.34 -21.14
N PRO A 132 5.85 11.27 -21.99
CA PRO A 132 4.49 11.80 -21.88
C PRO A 132 3.40 10.73 -21.75
N ASN A 133 3.53 9.64 -22.51
CA ASN A 133 2.55 8.54 -22.56
C ASN A 133 2.95 7.29 -21.76
N ALA A 134 4.10 7.28 -21.10
CA ALA A 134 4.46 6.16 -20.24
C ALA A 134 3.51 6.09 -19.03
N PRO A 135 3.15 4.88 -18.55
CA PRO A 135 2.33 4.73 -17.35
C PRO A 135 3.05 5.30 -16.13
N TRP A 136 2.28 5.67 -15.12
CA TRP A 136 2.84 6.09 -13.85
C TRP A 136 3.21 4.86 -13.03
N VAL A 137 4.45 4.84 -12.53
CA VAL A 137 4.87 3.86 -11.54
C VAL A 137 4.04 4.02 -10.27
N HIS A 138 3.56 2.92 -9.70
CA HIS A 138 2.81 2.93 -8.45
C HIS A 138 3.22 1.77 -7.54
N LEU A 139 3.31 2.08 -6.25
CA LEU A 139 3.37 1.10 -5.18
C LEU A 139 2.12 1.27 -4.34
N LEU A 140 1.22 0.29 -4.42
CA LEU A 140 -0.10 0.35 -3.81
C LEU A 140 -0.26 -0.75 -2.77
N MET A 141 -1.16 -0.49 -1.83
CA MET A 141 -1.63 -1.47 -0.87
C MET A 141 -3.15 -1.60 -1.04
N GLN A 142 -3.63 -2.84 -1.14
CA GLN A 142 -5.05 -3.11 -1.34
C GLN A 142 -5.52 -4.31 -0.53
N GLN A 143 -6.83 -4.38 -0.30
CA GLN A 143 -7.50 -5.55 0.24
C GLN A 143 -8.82 -5.74 -0.51
N THR A 144 -9.10 -6.97 -0.93
CA THR A 144 -10.41 -7.30 -1.51
C THR A 144 -11.42 -7.53 -0.39
N ILE A 145 -12.39 -6.61 -0.29
CA ILE A 145 -13.51 -6.72 0.66
C ILE A 145 -14.46 -7.84 0.17
N GLY A 146 -14.75 -8.80 1.05
CA GLY A 146 -15.61 -9.96 0.76
C GLY A 146 -14.88 -11.30 0.70
N ARG A 147 -13.54 -11.31 0.70
CA ARG A 147 -12.73 -12.55 0.79
C ARG A 147 -12.73 -13.14 2.20
N THR A 148 -13.12 -12.36 3.21
CA THR A 148 -13.19 -12.77 4.61
C THR A 148 -14.64 -12.86 5.09
N HIS A 149 -15.22 -14.07 5.09
CA HIS A 149 -16.47 -14.56 5.73
C HIS A 149 -17.76 -13.70 5.77
N HIS A 150 -17.73 -12.45 5.32
CA HIS A 150 -18.79 -11.45 5.42
C HIS A 150 -18.83 -10.68 4.09
N SER A 151 -19.33 -11.36 3.07
CA SER A 151 -19.73 -10.69 1.83
C SER A 151 -21.00 -9.91 2.13
N LEU A 152 -20.90 -8.57 2.23
CA LEU A 152 -22.05 -7.69 2.34
C LEU A 152 -22.41 -7.16 0.93
N PRO A 153 -23.64 -7.35 0.43
CA PRO A 153 -24.06 -6.75 -0.82
C PRO A 153 -23.91 -5.22 -0.74
N LEU A 154 -23.31 -4.58 -1.75
CA LEU A 154 -23.17 -3.12 -1.77
C LEU A 154 -24.52 -2.39 -1.67
N SER A 155 -25.61 -3.04 -2.10
CA SER A 155 -26.98 -2.53 -1.95
C SER A 155 -27.45 -2.42 -0.51
N GLU A 156 -26.83 -3.15 0.42
CA GLU A 156 -27.13 -3.13 1.85
C GLU A 156 -26.20 -2.19 2.64
N VAL A 157 -25.16 -1.64 1.99
CA VAL A 157 -24.26 -0.67 2.59
C VAL A 157 -24.91 0.71 2.56
N THR A 158 -25.39 1.18 3.71
CA THR A 158 -25.97 2.52 3.85
C THR A 158 -24.92 3.59 4.07
N GLU A 159 -23.82 3.25 4.73
CA GLU A 159 -22.75 4.18 5.08
C GLU A 159 -21.42 3.43 5.21
N LEU A 160 -20.33 4.11 4.86
CA LEU A 160 -18.96 3.60 4.95
C LEU A 160 -18.11 4.57 5.76
N HIS A 161 -17.66 4.12 6.93
CA HIS A 161 -16.79 4.90 7.81
C HIS A 161 -15.37 4.37 7.73
N TRP A 162 -14.44 5.20 7.26
CA TRP A 162 -13.01 4.90 7.25
C TRP A 162 -12.24 5.99 8.00
N ASP A 163 -11.33 5.56 8.87
CA ASP A 163 -10.35 6.42 9.53
C ASP A 163 -8.96 6.04 9.02
N LEU A 164 -8.29 6.99 8.37
CA LEU A 164 -6.98 6.79 7.75
C LEU A 164 -6.12 8.01 8.01
N ASP A 165 -4.96 7.77 8.64
CA ASP A 165 -3.95 8.80 8.86
C ASP A 165 -2.81 8.63 7.85
N VAL A 166 -2.68 9.56 6.90
CA VAL A 166 -1.66 9.53 5.84
C VAL A 166 -0.75 10.74 5.95
N HIS A 167 0.55 10.48 6.04
CA HIS A 167 1.59 11.51 6.11
C HIS A 167 2.50 11.43 4.88
N LEU A 168 2.68 12.56 4.19
CA LEU A 168 3.74 12.68 3.19
C LEU A 168 5.06 12.95 3.92
N LEU A 169 5.89 11.91 4.04
CA LEU A 169 7.16 12.00 4.78
C LEU A 169 8.24 12.74 3.98
N TYR A 170 8.32 12.50 2.68
CA TYR A 170 9.30 13.13 1.80
C TYR A 170 8.80 13.15 0.35
N MET A 171 9.08 14.25 -0.36
CA MET A 171 8.90 14.35 -1.79
C MET A 171 10.03 15.19 -2.36
N ASP A 172 10.90 14.57 -3.15
CA ASP A 172 11.93 15.32 -3.86
C ASP A 172 11.31 16.14 -4.99
N ARG A 173 11.50 17.47 -4.94
CA ARG A 173 10.99 18.41 -5.95
C ARG A 173 12.05 18.89 -6.93
N HIS A 174 13.30 18.40 -6.84
CA HIS A 174 14.41 18.88 -7.69
C HIS A 174 14.39 18.33 -9.12
N ILE A 175 13.31 17.65 -9.50
CA ILE A 175 13.04 17.19 -10.86
C ILE A 175 12.35 18.37 -11.60
N GLN A 176 13.11 19.44 -11.86
CA GLN A 176 12.65 20.58 -12.68
C GLN A 176 12.81 20.23 -14.16
N SER A 177 11.68 20.22 -14.88
CA SER A 177 11.58 20.07 -16.34
C SER A 177 12.22 21.22 -17.11
#